data_AF-A0A2G6SGX1-F1
#
_entry.id   AF-A0A2G6SGX1-F1
#
_cell.length_a   1.000
_cell.length_b   1.000
_cell.length_c   1.000
_cell.angle_alpha   90.00
_cell.angle_beta   90.00
_cell.angle_gamma   90.00
#
_symmetry.space_group_name_H-M   'P 1'
#
loop_
_entity.id
_entity.type
_entity.pdbx_description
1 polymer ?
#
loop_
_entity_poly.entity_id
_entity_poly.type
_entity_poly.pdbx_seq_one_letter_code
_entity_poly.pdbx_strand_id
1 'polypeptide(L)'
;MTEPASPTPATDDLDPTTAPAAALGPDELEEMDNILDDLRARGEEIPQWEFCDGFMTALICSRRPIGPAEYLPMLLGDGAELDVAEGDPLPQLPAFADAAQQARFMDLWMRRWNEIVAQLDTDVKTLDDDRTFQPEAMDMRGAVASLTDEQRAEMGDDQEIPSFGQVWALGFMFAVENWPEDWAAPRDKEAAKWLDDALERIVALTEDDTGKPEVCMYDEDGPPSTSQARVEAFGEAIWAVYDLRQLWKSMGPRVETVRKAPEPGRNDPCHCGSGKKYKKCHGA
;
A
#
# COMPACT_ATOMS: atom_id res chain seq x y z
N MET A 1 -40.18 -44.55 -28.62
CA MET A 1 -39.01 -43.66 -28.65
C MET A 1 -39.33 -42.53 -27.70
N THR A 2 -38.82 -42.63 -26.48
CA THR A 2 -39.05 -41.68 -25.39
C THR A 2 -37.70 -41.56 -24.69
N GLU A 3 -37.01 -40.44 -24.91
CA GLU A 3 -35.74 -40.11 -24.28
C GLU A 3 -35.91 -39.83 -22.77
N PRO A 4 -34.93 -40.15 -21.92
CA PRO A 4 -34.93 -39.70 -20.54
C PRO A 4 -34.30 -38.30 -20.44
N ALA A 5 -34.97 -37.40 -19.73
CA ALA A 5 -34.49 -36.05 -19.45
C ALA A 5 -33.36 -36.07 -18.40
N SER A 6 -32.25 -35.40 -18.70
CA SER A 6 -31.13 -35.17 -17.78
C SER A 6 -31.49 -34.16 -16.68
N PRO A 7 -30.98 -34.31 -15.45
CA PRO A 7 -31.22 -33.35 -14.38
C PRO A 7 -30.36 -32.09 -14.55
N THR A 8 -30.99 -30.93 -14.36
CA THR A 8 -30.39 -29.60 -14.29
C THR A 8 -29.49 -29.48 -13.05
N PRO A 9 -28.31 -28.83 -13.10
CA PRO A 9 -27.51 -28.62 -11.91
C PRO A 9 -28.19 -27.58 -11.01
N ALA A 10 -28.19 -27.85 -9.70
CA ALA A 10 -28.63 -26.91 -8.69
C ALA A 10 -27.69 -25.69 -8.69
N THR A 11 -28.30 -24.52 -8.71
CA THR A 11 -27.69 -23.21 -8.49
C THR A 11 -26.89 -23.18 -7.20
N ASP A 12 -25.67 -22.62 -7.31
CA ASP A 12 -24.75 -22.30 -6.22
C ASP A 12 -25.46 -21.70 -5.01
N ASP A 13 -25.28 -22.35 -3.86
CA ASP A 13 -25.44 -21.74 -2.54
C ASP A 13 -24.31 -20.71 -2.37
N LEU A 14 -24.59 -19.46 -2.73
CA LEU A 14 -23.77 -18.32 -2.32
C LEU A 14 -24.06 -18.03 -0.85
N ASP A 15 -23.05 -18.27 -0.01
CA ASP A 15 -23.00 -17.91 1.41
C ASP A 15 -23.24 -16.40 1.58
N PRO A 16 -24.25 -15.94 2.36
CA PRO A 16 -24.63 -14.53 2.45
C PRO A 16 -23.73 -13.69 3.38
N THR A 17 -22.54 -14.17 3.75
CA THR A 17 -21.74 -13.59 4.84
C THR A 17 -20.48 -12.89 4.35
N THR A 18 -20.61 -11.86 3.52
CA THR A 18 -19.68 -10.70 3.47
C THR A 18 -20.27 -9.63 2.57
N ALA A 19 -21.18 -8.81 3.11
CA ALA A 19 -21.34 -7.48 2.57
C ALA A 19 -20.00 -6.74 2.79
N PRO A 20 -19.47 -5.99 1.80
CA PRO A 20 -18.28 -5.18 2.03
C PRO A 20 -18.53 -4.27 3.24
N ALA A 21 -17.60 -4.24 4.19
CA ALA A 21 -17.65 -3.28 5.28
C ALA A 21 -17.71 -1.87 4.67
N ALA A 22 -18.55 -1.01 5.24
CA ALA A 22 -18.66 0.37 4.76
C ALA A 22 -17.29 1.07 4.87
N ALA A 23 -16.99 1.91 3.86
CA ALA A 23 -15.88 2.86 3.87
C ALA A 23 -15.82 3.64 5.19
N LEU A 24 -14.64 4.17 5.52
CA LEU A 24 -14.53 5.05 6.69
C LEU A 24 -15.31 6.35 6.45
N GLY A 25 -16.16 6.71 7.40
CA GLY A 25 -16.82 8.02 7.43
C GLY A 25 -15.94 9.11 8.03
N PRO A 26 -16.35 10.39 7.96
CA PRO A 26 -15.59 11.51 8.50
C PRO A 26 -15.22 11.36 9.99
N ASP A 27 -16.18 10.95 10.82
CA ASP A 27 -15.95 10.74 12.27
C ASP A 27 -14.88 9.68 12.54
N GLU A 28 -14.75 8.68 11.66
CA GLU A 28 -13.82 7.56 11.80
C GLU A 28 -12.43 7.90 11.27
N LEU A 29 -12.35 8.77 10.26
CA LEU A 29 -11.10 9.40 9.81
C LEU A 29 -10.56 10.35 10.89
N GLU A 30 -11.42 11.18 11.48
CA GLU A 30 -11.05 12.03 12.62
C GLU A 30 -10.59 11.18 13.82
N GLU A 31 -11.24 10.04 14.09
CA GLU A 31 -10.79 9.12 15.12
C GLU A 31 -9.40 8.54 14.82
N MET A 32 -9.12 8.17 13.56
CA MET A 32 -7.81 7.69 13.14
C MET A 32 -6.71 8.74 13.36
N ASP A 33 -6.96 9.99 12.95
CA ASP A 33 -6.05 11.11 13.19
C ASP A 33 -5.77 11.32 14.67
N ASN A 34 -6.82 11.34 15.51
CA ASN A 34 -6.69 11.49 16.95
C ASN A 34 -5.88 10.35 17.60
N ILE A 35 -6.01 9.12 17.11
CA ILE A 35 -5.18 8.00 17.60
C ILE A 35 -3.71 8.28 17.26
N LEU A 36 -3.38 8.64 16.01
CA LEU A 36 -2.01 8.93 15.59
C LEU A 36 -1.40 10.14 16.33
N ASP A 37 -2.20 11.18 16.60
CA ASP A 37 -1.82 12.32 17.44
C ASP A 37 -1.41 11.87 18.85
N ASP A 38 -2.22 11.01 19.48
CA ASP A 38 -1.90 10.47 20.81
C ASP A 38 -0.66 9.56 20.78
N LEU A 39 -0.47 8.78 19.71
CA LEU A 39 0.74 7.96 19.56
C LEU A 39 2.00 8.84 19.46
N ARG A 40 1.93 10.00 18.77
CA ARG A 40 3.04 10.95 18.65
C ARG A 40 3.52 11.52 19.99
N ALA A 41 2.68 11.54 21.01
CA ALA A 41 3.11 11.91 22.37
C ALA A 41 4.07 10.88 23.01
N ARG A 42 4.17 9.66 22.43
CA ARG A 42 5.02 8.56 22.92
C ARG A 42 6.09 8.11 21.90
N GLY A 43 5.94 8.46 20.62
CA GLY A 43 6.93 8.20 19.58
C GLY A 43 7.08 9.42 18.66
N GLU A 44 8.26 10.03 18.66
CA GLU A 44 8.53 11.26 17.90
C GLU A 44 8.47 11.05 16.37
N GLU A 45 8.67 9.81 15.91
CA GLU A 45 8.69 9.45 14.49
C GLU A 45 7.35 8.90 13.97
N ILE A 46 6.30 8.88 14.80
CA ILE A 46 4.99 8.38 14.37
C ILE A 46 4.42 9.31 13.27
N PRO A 47 4.11 8.79 12.07
CA PRO A 47 3.65 9.63 10.97
C PRO A 47 2.20 10.10 11.14
N GLN A 48 1.80 11.08 10.33
CA GLN A 48 0.42 11.52 10.20
C GLN A 48 -0.40 10.61 9.28
N TRP A 49 -1.73 10.77 9.28
CA TRP A 49 -2.64 9.89 8.56
C TRP A 49 -2.41 9.88 7.04
N GLU A 50 -2.19 11.05 6.43
CA GLU A 50 -1.90 11.14 4.98
C GLU A 50 -0.68 10.28 4.58
N PHE A 51 0.37 10.25 5.40
CA PHE A 51 1.53 9.38 5.18
C PHE A 51 1.15 7.91 5.34
N CYS A 52 0.36 7.59 6.37
CA CYS A 52 -0.12 6.23 6.63
C CYS A 52 -0.97 5.68 5.46
N ASP A 53 -1.82 6.51 4.84
CA ASP A 53 -2.63 6.10 3.69
C ASP A 53 -1.77 5.81 2.44
N GLY A 54 -0.75 6.64 2.19
CA GLY A 54 0.22 6.39 1.12
C GLY A 54 1.03 5.11 1.35
N PHE A 55 1.50 4.91 2.58
CA PHE A 55 2.18 3.68 3.00
C PHE A 55 1.29 2.44 2.82
N MET A 56 0.05 2.51 3.29
CA MET A 56 -0.94 1.45 3.14
C MET A 56 -1.19 1.11 1.66
N THR A 57 -1.32 2.13 0.82
CA THR A 57 -1.54 1.95 -0.62
C THR A 57 -0.36 1.22 -1.27
N ALA A 58 0.88 1.58 -0.91
CA ALA A 58 2.05 0.88 -1.38
C ALA A 58 2.05 -0.60 -0.94
N LEU A 59 1.72 -0.90 0.32
CA LEU A 59 1.63 -2.28 0.79
C LEU A 59 0.57 -3.10 0.03
N ILE A 60 -0.58 -2.49 -0.28
CA ILE A 60 -1.65 -3.12 -1.09
C ILE A 60 -1.17 -3.42 -2.52
N CYS A 61 -0.35 -2.53 -3.07
CA CYS A 61 0.24 -2.69 -4.39
C CYS A 61 1.47 -3.60 -4.40
N SER A 62 2.10 -3.89 -3.26
CA SER A 62 3.32 -4.68 -3.19
C SER A 62 3.14 -6.09 -3.79
N ARG A 63 4.22 -6.64 -4.35
CA ARG A 63 4.18 -7.94 -5.05
C ARG A 63 3.81 -9.10 -4.13
N ARG A 64 4.30 -9.07 -2.88
CA ARG A 64 4.03 -10.06 -1.84
C ARG A 64 3.16 -9.40 -0.77
N PRO A 65 2.14 -10.09 -0.22
CA PRO A 65 1.44 -9.59 0.95
C PRO A 65 2.41 -9.38 2.13
N ILE A 66 2.52 -8.14 2.61
CA ILE A 66 3.27 -7.77 3.81
C ILE A 66 2.29 -7.69 4.97
N GLY A 67 2.51 -8.51 6.00
CA GLY A 67 1.57 -8.65 7.12
C GLY A 67 1.78 -7.61 8.23
N PRO A 68 0.79 -7.40 9.12
CA PRO A 68 0.90 -6.42 10.20
C PRO A 68 2.07 -6.64 11.15
N ALA A 69 2.47 -7.90 11.39
CA ALA A 69 3.63 -8.22 12.22
C ALA A 69 4.95 -7.69 11.63
N GLU A 70 4.99 -7.48 10.32
CA GLU A 70 6.13 -7.00 9.56
C GLU A 70 6.07 -5.47 9.36
N TYR A 71 4.93 -4.92 8.93
CA TYR A 71 4.84 -3.49 8.62
C TYR A 71 4.57 -2.59 9.83
N LEU A 72 3.88 -3.04 10.89
CA LEU A 72 3.53 -2.16 12.00
C LEU A 72 4.75 -1.66 12.79
N PRO A 73 5.76 -2.49 13.11
CA PRO A 73 6.98 -1.98 13.75
C PRO A 73 7.74 -1.00 12.87
N MET A 74 7.66 -1.16 11.55
CA MET A 74 8.29 -0.24 10.60
C MET A 74 7.56 1.11 10.55
N LEU A 75 6.24 1.10 10.66
CA LEU A 75 5.44 2.32 10.63
C LEU A 75 5.37 3.05 11.99
N LEU A 76 5.30 2.30 13.09
CA LEU A 76 4.95 2.81 14.42
C LEU A 76 5.97 2.46 15.52
N GLY A 77 7.12 1.87 15.16
CA GLY A 77 8.06 1.31 16.12
C GLY A 77 9.53 1.49 15.71
N ASP A 78 10.35 0.52 16.10
CA ASP A 78 11.81 0.51 15.85
C ASP A 78 12.20 -0.24 14.56
N GLY A 79 11.22 -0.65 13.76
CA GLY A 79 11.41 -1.43 12.54
C GLY A 79 11.75 -2.91 12.76
N ALA A 80 11.82 -3.41 13.99
CA ALA A 80 12.10 -4.81 14.25
C ALA A 80 10.85 -5.68 14.03
N GLU A 81 10.94 -6.69 13.17
CA GLU A 81 9.85 -7.63 12.91
C GLU A 81 9.37 -8.31 14.20
N LEU A 82 8.05 -8.45 14.34
CA LEU A 82 7.45 -9.14 15.47
C LEU A 82 7.46 -10.65 15.24
N ASP A 83 8.03 -11.40 16.19
CA ASP A 83 7.93 -12.86 16.23
C ASP A 83 6.54 -13.26 16.74
N VAL A 84 5.60 -13.47 15.81
CA VAL A 84 4.21 -13.84 16.08
C VAL A 84 3.94 -15.19 15.42
N ALA A 85 3.53 -16.18 16.22
CA ALA A 85 3.14 -17.48 15.69
C ALA A 85 1.87 -17.37 14.83
N GLU A 86 1.73 -18.24 13.84
CA GLU A 86 0.55 -18.25 12.96
C GLU A 86 -0.74 -18.44 13.78
N GLY A 87 -1.64 -17.46 13.68
CA GLY A 87 -2.93 -17.46 14.39
C GLY A 87 -2.92 -16.79 15.77
N ASP A 88 -1.75 -16.41 16.29
CA ASP A 88 -1.67 -15.66 17.55
C ASP A 88 -1.99 -14.16 17.31
N PRO A 89 -2.53 -13.46 18.33
CA PRO A 89 -2.77 -12.03 18.22
C PRO A 89 -1.44 -11.26 18.17
N LEU A 90 -1.46 -10.12 17.47
CA LEU A 90 -0.33 -9.19 17.47
C LEU A 90 -0.02 -8.72 18.90
N PRO A 91 1.25 -8.72 19.33
CA PRO A 91 1.62 -8.12 20.61
C PRO A 91 1.34 -6.62 20.58
N GLN A 92 1.09 -6.03 21.76
CA GLN A 92 0.90 -4.60 21.87
C GLN A 92 2.22 -3.88 21.55
N LEU A 93 2.22 -2.96 20.58
CA LEU A 93 3.35 -2.08 20.33
C LEU A 93 3.44 -0.99 21.40
N PRO A 94 4.66 -0.58 21.84
CA PRO A 94 4.84 0.45 22.86
C PRO A 94 4.24 1.83 22.52
N ALA A 95 4.03 2.12 21.22
CA ALA A 95 3.42 3.36 20.78
C ALA A 95 1.96 3.48 21.26
N PHE A 96 1.21 2.38 21.34
CA PHE A 96 -0.17 2.38 21.80
C PHE A 96 -0.27 2.45 23.33
N ALA A 97 -1.22 3.24 23.82
CA ALA A 97 -1.48 3.38 25.25
C ALA A 97 -1.90 2.04 25.89
N ASP A 98 -2.75 1.27 25.19
CA ASP A 98 -3.20 -0.05 25.60
C ASP A 98 -3.63 -0.91 24.40
N ALA A 99 -3.94 -2.18 24.68
CA ALA A 99 -4.39 -3.13 23.68
C ALA A 99 -5.74 -2.75 23.03
N ALA A 100 -6.58 -1.94 23.68
CA ALA A 100 -7.86 -1.51 23.12
C ALA A 100 -7.66 -0.44 22.06
N GLN A 101 -6.75 0.52 22.29
CA GLN A 101 -6.37 1.51 21.29
C GLN A 101 -5.74 0.85 20.06
N GLN A 102 -4.83 -0.12 20.26
CA GLN A 102 -4.26 -0.88 19.15
C GLN A 102 -5.32 -1.66 18.37
N ALA A 103 -6.25 -2.34 19.06
CA ALA A 103 -7.33 -3.05 18.40
C ALA A 103 -8.23 -2.12 17.59
N ARG A 104 -8.52 -0.92 18.10
CA ARG A 104 -9.33 0.08 17.40
C ARG A 104 -8.61 0.66 16.19
N PHE A 105 -7.32 0.99 16.32
CA PHE A 105 -6.48 1.39 15.21
C PHE A 105 -6.49 0.34 14.09
N MET A 106 -6.30 -0.93 14.44
CA MET A 106 -6.29 -2.02 13.46
C MET A 106 -7.65 -2.26 12.79
N ASP A 107 -8.75 -2.06 13.50
CA ASP A 107 -10.10 -2.13 12.92
C ASP A 107 -10.31 -1.05 11.84
N LEU A 108 -10.01 0.21 12.17
CA LEU A 108 -10.09 1.32 11.22
C LEU A 108 -9.13 1.13 10.04
N TRP A 109 -7.88 0.74 10.33
CA TRP A 109 -6.85 0.43 9.33
C TRP A 109 -7.33 -0.63 8.34
N MET A 110 -7.88 -1.75 8.82
CA MET A 110 -8.33 -2.83 7.95
C MET A 110 -9.58 -2.47 7.14
N ARG A 111 -10.45 -1.60 7.65
CA ARG A 111 -11.59 -1.09 6.87
C ARG A 111 -11.11 -0.23 5.70
N ARG A 112 -10.20 0.72 5.95
CA ARG A 112 -9.57 1.52 4.91
C ARG A 112 -8.80 0.64 3.91
N TRP A 113 -8.05 -0.33 4.40
CA TRP A 113 -7.33 -1.30 3.56
C TRP A 113 -8.27 -2.01 2.58
N ASN A 114 -9.39 -2.54 3.08
CA ASN A 114 -10.35 -3.25 2.25
C ASN A 114 -11.05 -2.33 1.25
N GLU A 115 -11.30 -1.08 1.62
CA GLU A 115 -11.83 -0.05 0.73
C GLU A 115 -10.88 0.23 -0.44
N ILE A 116 -9.60 0.52 -0.15
CA ILE A 116 -8.58 0.77 -1.17
C ILE A 116 -8.44 -0.44 -2.10
N VAL A 117 -8.39 -1.66 -1.55
CA VAL A 117 -8.36 -2.89 -2.35
C VAL A 117 -9.56 -2.97 -3.30
N ALA A 118 -10.77 -2.66 -2.82
CA ALA A 118 -11.97 -2.69 -3.64
C ALA A 118 -11.95 -1.62 -4.75
N GLN A 119 -11.50 -0.40 -4.45
CA GLN A 119 -11.38 0.70 -5.41
C GLN A 119 -10.33 0.40 -6.49
N LEU A 120 -9.17 -0.13 -6.11
CA LEU A 120 -8.08 -0.48 -7.04
C LEU A 120 -8.39 -1.72 -7.89
N ASP A 121 -9.25 -2.62 -7.40
CA ASP A 121 -9.70 -3.79 -8.15
C ASP A 121 -10.95 -3.50 -9.02
N THR A 122 -11.54 -2.32 -8.91
CA THR A 122 -12.66 -1.88 -9.75
C THR A 122 -12.16 -1.39 -11.11
N ASP A 123 -12.84 -1.81 -12.19
CA ASP A 123 -12.53 -1.34 -13.53
C ASP A 123 -13.07 0.08 -13.75
N VAL A 124 -12.18 1.07 -13.61
CA VAL A 124 -12.45 2.50 -13.76
C VAL A 124 -11.80 3.02 -15.04
N LYS A 125 -12.48 3.91 -15.77
CA LYS A 125 -12.00 4.48 -17.04
C LYS A 125 -11.65 5.97 -16.97
N THR A 126 -12.10 6.65 -15.92
CA THR A 126 -11.95 8.10 -15.71
C THR A 126 -11.83 8.36 -14.22
N LEU A 127 -11.05 9.36 -13.81
CA LEU A 127 -10.91 9.71 -12.39
C LEU A 127 -12.20 10.31 -11.77
N ASP A 128 -13.13 10.79 -12.61
CA ASP A 128 -14.43 11.31 -12.18
C ASP A 128 -15.44 10.20 -11.80
N ASP A 129 -15.06 8.91 -11.88
CA ASP A 129 -15.93 7.81 -11.42
C ASP A 129 -15.92 7.77 -9.88
N ASP A 130 -17.09 7.78 -9.24
CA ASP A 130 -17.23 7.73 -7.77
C ASP A 130 -16.57 6.50 -7.12
N ARG A 131 -16.24 5.47 -7.92
CA ARG A 131 -15.57 4.24 -7.47
C ARG A 131 -14.05 4.30 -7.63
N THR A 132 -13.52 5.38 -8.18
CA THR A 132 -12.07 5.62 -8.31
C THR A 132 -11.43 5.59 -6.92
N PHE A 133 -10.22 5.05 -6.86
CA PHE A 133 -9.37 5.17 -5.67
C PHE A 133 -9.20 6.63 -5.29
N GLN A 134 -9.49 6.95 -4.02
CA GLN A 134 -9.38 8.30 -3.46
C GLN A 134 -8.27 8.30 -2.40
N PRO A 135 -7.05 8.76 -2.72
CA PRO A 135 -6.01 8.93 -1.70
C PRO A 135 -6.47 9.89 -0.59
N GLU A 136 -6.15 9.59 0.67
CA GLU A 136 -6.34 10.55 1.76
C GLU A 136 -5.22 11.58 1.71
N ALA A 137 -5.40 12.64 0.92
CA ALA A 137 -4.45 13.74 0.78
C ALA A 137 -5.15 15.07 1.04
N MET A 138 -4.57 15.91 1.91
CA MET A 138 -5.16 17.18 2.30
C MET A 138 -4.36 18.35 1.71
N ASP A 139 -5.05 19.36 1.16
CA ASP A 139 -4.41 20.61 0.75
C ASP A 139 -4.16 21.51 1.94
N MET A 140 -3.09 21.21 2.67
CA MET A 140 -2.66 21.97 3.85
C MET A 140 -2.34 23.43 3.51
N ARG A 141 -1.82 23.71 2.30
CA ARG A 141 -1.57 25.08 1.85
C ARG A 141 -2.88 25.84 1.69
N GLY A 142 -3.89 25.22 1.10
CA GLY A 142 -5.25 25.76 0.96
C GLY A 142 -5.93 25.99 2.32
N ALA A 143 -5.82 25.02 3.22
CA ALA A 143 -6.34 25.13 4.58
C ALA A 143 -5.72 26.33 5.33
N VAL A 144 -4.39 26.45 5.31
CA VAL A 144 -3.69 27.58 5.95
C VAL A 144 -3.96 28.90 5.25
N ALA A 145 -4.09 28.91 3.92
CA ALA A 145 -4.45 30.11 3.16
C ALA A 145 -5.85 30.64 3.55
N SER A 146 -6.75 29.75 3.95
CA SER A 146 -8.13 30.04 4.35
C SER A 146 -8.27 30.49 5.82
N LEU A 147 -7.22 30.38 6.63
CA LEU A 147 -7.22 30.86 8.01
C LEU A 147 -7.26 32.39 8.11
N THR A 148 -7.84 32.87 9.21
CA THR A 148 -7.76 34.29 9.58
C THR A 148 -6.34 34.68 9.98
N ASP A 149 -6.03 35.98 9.94
CA ASP A 149 -4.71 36.49 10.35
C ASP A 149 -4.37 36.13 11.82
N GLU A 150 -5.37 36.09 12.70
CA GLU A 150 -5.21 35.70 14.11
C GLU A 150 -4.80 34.22 14.22
N GLN A 151 -5.51 33.32 13.53
CA GLN A 151 -5.19 31.89 13.51
C GLN A 151 -3.84 31.61 12.85
N ARG A 152 -3.50 32.33 11.78
CA ARG A 152 -2.20 32.18 11.12
C ARG A 152 -1.05 32.61 12.03
N ALA A 153 -1.24 33.66 12.83
CA ALA A 153 -0.23 34.11 13.79
C ALA A 153 0.04 33.08 14.91
N GLU A 154 -0.94 32.23 15.26
CA GLU A 154 -0.78 31.16 16.25
C GLU A 154 0.07 29.99 15.73
N MET A 155 0.13 29.76 14.41
CA MET A 155 0.89 28.66 13.80
C MET A 155 2.41 28.91 13.80
N GLY A 156 2.84 30.17 13.82
CA GLY A 156 4.25 30.56 13.71
C GLY A 156 4.75 30.61 12.25
N ASP A 157 5.77 31.43 12.00
CA ASP A 157 6.22 31.78 10.64
C ASP A 157 7.19 30.76 9.99
N ASP A 158 7.68 29.77 10.74
CA ASP A 158 8.80 28.90 10.33
C ASP A 158 8.38 27.49 9.86
N GLN A 159 7.08 27.18 9.80
CA GLN A 159 6.63 25.84 9.42
C GLN A 159 6.47 25.70 7.91
N GLU A 160 7.29 24.85 7.30
CA GLU A 160 7.15 24.48 5.89
C GLU A 160 5.88 23.66 5.70
N ILE A 161 4.98 24.16 4.84
CA ILE A 161 3.69 23.50 4.57
C ILE A 161 3.85 22.64 3.32
N PRO A 162 3.64 21.31 3.43
CA PRO A 162 3.80 20.40 2.31
C PRO A 162 2.83 20.72 1.18
N SER A 163 3.23 20.40 -0.03
CA SER A 163 2.37 20.47 -1.21
C SER A 163 1.30 19.38 -1.19
N PHE A 164 0.18 19.64 -1.85
CA PHE A 164 -0.93 18.68 -1.96
C PHE A 164 -0.44 17.30 -2.43
N GLY A 165 -0.73 16.24 -1.66
CA GLY A 165 -0.32 14.86 -1.95
C GLY A 165 1.16 14.53 -1.71
N GLN A 166 1.97 15.47 -1.21
CA GLN A 166 3.40 15.25 -0.99
C GLN A 166 3.64 14.25 0.13
N VAL A 167 2.94 14.41 1.25
CA VAL A 167 3.08 13.54 2.42
C VAL A 167 2.59 12.13 2.08
N TRP A 168 1.50 12.04 1.31
CA TRP A 168 0.98 10.76 0.82
C TRP A 168 2.05 10.02 0.00
N ALA A 169 2.68 10.72 -0.96
CA ALA A 169 3.72 10.13 -1.79
C ALA A 169 4.96 9.73 -1.00
N LEU A 170 5.34 10.51 0.03
CA LEU A 170 6.43 10.14 0.94
C LEU A 170 6.12 8.84 1.70
N GLY A 171 4.88 8.67 2.17
CA GLY A 171 4.42 7.43 2.79
C GLY A 171 4.50 6.23 1.85
N PHE A 172 4.07 6.43 0.59
CA PHE A 172 4.17 5.40 -0.44
C PHE A 172 5.64 4.99 -0.68
N MET A 173 6.51 5.97 -0.90
CA MET A 173 7.93 5.72 -1.20
C MET A 173 8.68 5.12 0.00
N PHE A 174 8.30 5.47 1.22
CA PHE A 174 8.84 4.83 2.43
C PHE A 174 8.63 3.31 2.41
N ALA A 175 7.46 2.82 1.99
CA ALA A 175 7.25 1.38 1.83
C ALA A 175 8.07 0.80 0.65
N VAL A 176 8.20 1.51 -0.46
CA VAL A 176 9.03 1.06 -1.60
C VAL A 176 10.48 0.85 -1.17
N GLU A 177 11.01 1.78 -0.38
CA GLU A 177 12.40 1.76 0.10
C GLU A 177 12.67 0.71 1.17
N ASN A 178 11.70 0.42 2.04
CA ASN A 178 11.85 -0.57 3.12
C ASN A 178 11.60 -2.02 2.67
N TRP A 179 10.94 -2.24 1.52
CA TRP A 179 10.74 -3.57 0.92
C TRP A 179 11.31 -3.69 -0.50
N PRO A 180 12.60 -3.38 -0.72
CA PRO A 180 13.16 -3.22 -2.07
C PRO A 180 13.13 -4.51 -2.90
N GLU A 181 13.13 -5.69 -2.26
CA GLU A 181 13.03 -6.98 -2.97
C GLU A 181 11.62 -7.26 -3.51
N ASP A 182 10.58 -6.76 -2.82
CA ASP A 182 9.19 -6.86 -3.24
C ASP A 182 8.84 -5.85 -4.34
N TRP A 183 9.65 -4.78 -4.47
CA TRP A 183 9.58 -3.77 -5.51
C TRP A 183 10.65 -3.93 -6.60
N ALA A 184 11.44 -4.99 -6.56
CA ALA A 184 12.50 -5.22 -7.52
C ALA A 184 11.95 -5.36 -8.95
N ALA A 185 12.60 -4.67 -9.90
CA ALA A 185 12.19 -4.69 -11.30
C ALA A 185 12.11 -6.12 -11.87
N PRO A 186 11.04 -6.45 -12.62
CA PRO A 186 10.90 -7.75 -13.24
C PRO A 186 11.96 -7.93 -14.34
N ARG A 187 12.21 -9.20 -14.72
CA ARG A 187 13.16 -9.51 -15.80
C ARG A 187 12.65 -9.11 -17.18
N ASP A 188 11.34 -9.06 -17.36
CA ASP A 188 10.72 -8.58 -18.59
C ASP A 188 10.91 -7.06 -18.71
N LYS A 189 11.43 -6.61 -19.85
CA LYS A 189 11.85 -5.21 -20.02
C LYS A 189 10.68 -4.24 -20.12
N GLU A 190 9.57 -4.68 -20.72
CA GLU A 190 8.38 -3.83 -20.84
C GLU A 190 7.73 -3.69 -19.46
N ALA A 191 7.57 -4.79 -18.74
CA ALA A 191 7.09 -4.76 -17.35
C ALA A 191 8.00 -3.93 -16.43
N ALA A 192 9.32 -3.99 -16.62
CA ALA A 192 10.26 -3.17 -15.86
C ALA A 192 10.13 -1.69 -16.15
N LYS A 193 9.93 -1.34 -17.43
CA LYS A 193 9.65 0.04 -17.81
C LYS A 193 8.33 0.53 -17.21
N TRP A 194 7.28 -0.29 -17.22
CA TRP A 194 5.99 0.10 -16.64
C TRP A 194 6.08 0.34 -15.13
N LEU A 195 6.85 -0.49 -14.41
CA LEU A 195 7.14 -0.26 -13.00
C LEU A 195 7.87 1.08 -12.79
N ASP A 196 8.92 1.33 -13.57
CA ASP A 196 9.75 2.53 -13.50
C ASP A 196 8.93 3.79 -13.77
N ASP A 197 8.22 3.83 -14.91
CA ASP A 197 7.34 4.93 -15.32
C ASP A 197 6.25 5.20 -14.24
N ALA A 198 5.71 4.17 -13.60
CA ALA A 198 4.72 4.32 -12.55
C ALA A 198 5.32 4.86 -11.24
N LEU A 199 6.48 4.35 -10.81
CA LEU A 199 7.16 4.85 -9.61
C LEU A 199 7.64 6.29 -9.79
N GLU A 200 8.11 6.67 -10.99
CA GLU A 200 8.51 8.06 -11.29
C GLU A 200 7.35 9.06 -11.09
N ARG A 201 6.10 8.67 -11.41
CA ARG A 201 4.92 9.51 -11.18
C ARG A 201 4.64 9.71 -9.69
N ILE A 202 4.87 8.70 -8.85
CA ILE A 202 4.75 8.84 -7.40
C ILE A 202 5.90 9.70 -6.85
N VAL A 203 7.13 9.47 -7.31
CA VAL A 203 8.31 10.27 -6.92
C VAL A 203 8.12 11.74 -7.28
N ALA A 204 7.51 12.06 -8.43
CA ALA A 204 7.24 13.44 -8.80
C ALA A 204 6.38 14.19 -7.77
N LEU A 205 5.55 13.48 -6.98
CA LEU A 205 4.77 14.08 -5.91
C LEU A 205 5.54 14.32 -4.61
N THR A 206 6.68 13.64 -4.38
CA THR A 206 7.50 13.88 -3.17
C THR A 206 8.21 15.23 -3.22
N GLU A 207 8.40 15.77 -4.42
CA GLU A 207 8.93 17.11 -4.66
C GLU A 207 7.87 18.20 -4.39
N ASP A 208 8.34 19.41 -4.12
CA ASP A 208 7.47 20.54 -3.84
C ASP A 208 6.77 21.10 -5.11
N ASP A 209 5.54 21.59 -4.95
CA ASP A 209 4.84 22.36 -5.98
C ASP A 209 5.36 23.80 -6.01
N THR A 210 6.20 24.07 -7.01
CA THR A 210 6.77 25.40 -7.30
C THR A 210 6.03 26.11 -8.42
N GLY A 211 4.95 25.51 -8.94
CA GLY A 211 4.10 26.11 -9.94
C GLY A 211 3.33 27.30 -9.39
N LYS A 212 2.75 28.10 -10.29
CA LYS A 212 1.84 29.17 -9.89
C LYS A 212 0.56 28.53 -9.32
N PRO A 213 0.12 28.88 -8.10
CA PRO A 213 -1.16 28.41 -7.56
C PRO A 213 -2.33 28.92 -8.41
N GLU A 214 -3.24 28.02 -8.80
CA GLU A 214 -4.39 28.35 -9.65
C GLU A 214 -5.71 27.74 -9.14
N VAL A 215 -5.64 26.65 -8.38
CA VAL A 215 -6.80 26.00 -7.77
C VAL A 215 -6.60 25.83 -6.26
N CYS A 216 -7.71 25.69 -5.53
CA CYS A 216 -7.70 25.31 -4.12
C CYS A 216 -8.32 23.90 -4.04
N MET A 217 -7.61 22.95 -3.45
CA MET A 217 -8.10 21.58 -3.29
C MET A 217 -8.73 21.35 -1.90
N TYR A 218 -8.69 22.36 -1.03
CA TYR A 218 -9.29 22.34 0.30
C TYR A 218 -10.75 22.84 0.33
N ASP A 219 -11.01 23.98 -0.33
CA ASP A 219 -12.32 24.60 -0.45
C ASP A 219 -12.47 25.12 -1.90
N GLU A 220 -13.56 24.76 -2.57
CA GLU A 220 -13.80 25.14 -3.98
C GLU A 220 -13.78 26.66 -4.18
N ASP A 221 -14.20 27.43 -3.18
CA ASP A 221 -14.21 28.90 -3.20
C ASP A 221 -12.99 29.52 -2.46
N GLY A 222 -12.04 28.69 -2.04
CA GLY A 222 -10.86 29.07 -1.28
C GLY A 222 -9.78 29.79 -2.10
N PRO A 223 -8.79 30.42 -1.43
CA PRO A 223 -7.65 31.02 -2.11
C PRO A 223 -6.83 29.96 -2.87
N PRO A 224 -6.34 30.24 -4.10
CA PRO A 224 -5.50 29.30 -4.83
C PRO A 224 -4.22 28.91 -4.07
N SER A 225 -3.98 27.61 -3.97
CA SER A 225 -2.90 26.99 -3.18
C SER A 225 -2.11 25.92 -3.96
N THR A 226 -2.72 25.34 -4.99
CA THR A 226 -2.17 24.24 -5.79
C THR A 226 -2.08 24.65 -7.26
N SER A 227 -0.98 24.30 -7.93
CA SER A 227 -0.81 24.56 -9.36
C SER A 227 -1.52 23.50 -10.23
N GLN A 228 -1.86 23.87 -11.47
CA GLN A 228 -2.46 22.93 -12.42
C GLN A 228 -1.56 21.73 -12.71
N ALA A 229 -0.24 21.94 -12.78
CA ALA A 229 0.73 20.87 -12.99
C ALA A 229 0.74 19.87 -11.82
N ARG A 230 0.52 20.36 -10.59
CA ARG A 230 0.42 19.49 -9.40
C ARG A 230 -0.86 18.66 -9.40
N VAL A 231 -1.99 19.23 -9.82
CA VAL A 231 -3.24 18.49 -9.99
C VAL A 231 -3.10 17.38 -11.03
N GLU A 232 -2.46 17.69 -12.16
CA GLU A 232 -2.18 16.71 -13.22
C GLU A 232 -1.26 15.60 -12.71
N ALA A 233 -0.16 15.93 -12.04
CA ALA A 233 0.75 14.96 -11.44
C ALA A 233 0.05 14.06 -10.41
N PHE A 234 -0.88 14.62 -9.63
CA PHE A 234 -1.67 13.85 -8.66
C PHE A 234 -2.60 12.85 -9.36
N GLY A 235 -3.27 13.27 -10.44
CA GLY A 235 -4.06 12.37 -11.27
C GLY A 235 -3.23 11.27 -11.94
N GLU A 236 -2.03 11.60 -12.43
CA GLU A 236 -1.09 10.62 -12.98
C GLU A 236 -0.60 9.62 -11.94
N ALA A 237 -0.38 10.05 -10.70
CA ALA A 237 -0.03 9.19 -9.58
C ALA A 237 -1.16 8.21 -9.24
N ILE A 238 -2.43 8.64 -9.24
CA ILE A 238 -3.57 7.73 -9.04
C ILE A 238 -3.58 6.63 -10.11
N TRP A 239 -3.39 7.00 -11.38
CA TRP A 239 -3.26 6.01 -12.47
C TRP A 239 -2.04 5.09 -12.29
N ALA A 240 -0.92 5.61 -11.81
CA ALA A 240 0.27 4.82 -11.51
C ALA A 240 -0.02 3.75 -10.45
N VAL A 241 -0.82 4.05 -9.41
CA VAL A 241 -1.23 3.06 -8.41
C VAL A 241 -2.03 1.92 -9.05
N TYR A 242 -2.98 2.24 -9.95
CA TYR A 242 -3.70 1.23 -10.73
C TYR A 242 -2.74 0.40 -11.58
N ASP A 243 -1.80 1.03 -12.28
CA ASP A 243 -0.81 0.34 -13.12
C ASP A 243 0.03 -0.64 -12.28
N LEU A 244 0.53 -0.21 -11.11
CA LEU A 244 1.30 -1.04 -10.18
C LEU A 244 0.49 -2.22 -9.65
N ARG A 245 -0.76 -1.97 -9.23
CA ARG A 245 -1.67 -3.01 -8.76
C ARG A 245 -1.88 -4.09 -9.83
N GLN A 246 -2.16 -3.67 -11.08
CA GLN A 246 -2.40 -4.59 -12.19
C GLN A 246 -1.12 -5.34 -12.60
N LEU A 247 0.01 -4.64 -12.64
CA LEU A 247 1.31 -5.20 -12.96
C LEU A 247 1.62 -6.40 -12.04
N TRP A 248 1.50 -6.22 -10.73
CA TRP A 248 1.85 -7.27 -9.78
C TRP A 248 0.81 -8.38 -9.65
N LYS A 249 -0.49 -8.08 -9.80
CA LYS A 249 -1.52 -9.12 -9.93
C LYS A 249 -1.28 -10.03 -11.14
N SER A 250 -0.84 -9.47 -12.26
CA SER A 250 -0.61 -10.24 -13.48
C SER A 250 0.59 -11.19 -13.38
N MET A 251 1.60 -10.84 -12.57
CA MET A 251 2.83 -11.62 -12.41
C MET A 251 2.78 -12.65 -11.28
N GLY A 252 1.98 -12.42 -10.24
CA GLY A 252 1.90 -13.27 -9.05
C GLY A 252 3.20 -13.30 -8.20
N PRO A 253 3.22 -14.10 -7.12
CA PRO A 253 4.36 -14.18 -6.21
C PRO A 253 5.66 -14.56 -6.92
N ARG A 254 6.80 -14.06 -6.42
CA ARG A 254 8.11 -14.39 -6.98
C ARG A 254 8.40 -15.88 -6.72
N VAL A 255 8.54 -16.66 -7.80
CA VAL A 255 8.94 -18.07 -7.69
C VAL A 255 10.47 -18.12 -7.66
N GLU A 256 11.05 -18.56 -6.54
CA GLU A 256 12.48 -18.84 -6.51
C GLU A 256 12.82 -19.91 -7.54
N THR A 257 13.72 -19.59 -8.47
CA THR A 257 14.26 -20.60 -9.36
C THR A 257 15.09 -21.56 -8.53
N VAL A 258 14.51 -22.71 -8.18
CA VAL A 258 15.23 -23.82 -7.53
C VAL A 258 16.44 -24.15 -8.41
N ARG A 259 17.63 -23.70 -7.99
CA ARG A 259 18.87 -24.12 -8.63
C ARG A 259 19.03 -25.59 -8.30
N LYS A 260 18.70 -26.45 -9.27
CA LYS A 260 18.97 -27.88 -9.18
C LYS A 260 20.44 -28.03 -8.82
N ALA A 261 20.72 -28.65 -7.67
CA ALA A 261 22.09 -29.00 -7.31
C ALA A 261 22.70 -29.77 -8.49
N PRO A 262 23.98 -29.52 -8.84
CA PRO A 262 24.60 -30.20 -9.97
C PRO A 262 24.39 -31.70 -9.82
N GLU A 263 23.73 -32.31 -10.82
CA GLU A 263 23.53 -33.75 -10.81
C GLU A 263 24.91 -34.42 -10.82
N PRO A 264 25.10 -35.52 -10.08
CA PRO A 264 26.35 -36.26 -10.11
C PRO A 264 26.70 -36.57 -11.56
N GLY A 265 27.86 -36.11 -12.01
CA GLY A 265 28.37 -36.43 -13.33
C GLY A 265 28.44 -37.94 -13.51
N ARG A 266 28.27 -38.43 -14.74
CA ARG A 266 28.21 -39.87 -15.06
C ARG A 266 29.33 -40.70 -14.41
N ASN A 267 30.50 -40.11 -14.16
CA ASN A 267 31.66 -40.77 -13.56
C ASN A 267 31.91 -40.42 -12.07
N ASP A 268 31.13 -39.54 -11.47
CA ASP A 268 31.31 -39.08 -10.09
C ASP A 268 30.94 -40.17 -9.07
N PRO A 269 31.43 -40.07 -7.82
CA PRO A 269 31.01 -40.96 -6.75
C PRO A 269 29.50 -40.95 -6.57
N CYS A 270 28.91 -42.13 -6.45
CA CYS A 270 27.47 -42.24 -6.25
C CYS A 270 27.07 -41.77 -4.84
N HIS A 271 26.00 -40.98 -4.75
CA HIS A 271 25.51 -40.38 -3.51
C HIS A 271 25.04 -41.40 -2.45
N CYS A 272 24.84 -42.68 -2.80
CA CYS A 272 24.44 -43.73 -1.86
C CYS A 272 25.57 -44.26 -0.95
N GLY A 273 26.79 -43.73 -1.06
CA GLY A 273 27.93 -44.16 -0.25
C GLY A 273 28.56 -45.50 -0.66
N SER A 274 28.12 -46.10 -1.78
CA SER A 274 28.62 -47.42 -2.24
C SER A 274 30.07 -47.45 -2.74
N GLY A 275 30.72 -46.29 -2.89
CA GLY A 275 32.05 -46.15 -3.49
C GLY A 275 32.11 -46.37 -5.02
N LYS A 276 30.98 -46.66 -5.68
CA LYS A 276 30.91 -46.86 -7.14
C LYS A 276 30.66 -45.54 -7.89
N LYS A 277 31.07 -45.47 -9.17
CA LYS A 277 30.72 -44.36 -10.08
C LYS A 277 29.20 -44.31 -10.31
N TYR A 278 28.61 -43.12 -10.43
CA TYR A 278 27.16 -42.90 -10.56
C TYR A 278 26.53 -43.78 -11.65
N LYS A 279 27.11 -43.84 -12.86
CA LYS A 279 26.64 -44.70 -13.98
C LYS A 279 26.59 -46.20 -13.70
N LYS A 280 27.29 -46.69 -12.68
CA LYS A 280 27.33 -48.12 -12.32
C LYS A 280 26.47 -48.43 -11.10
N CYS A 281 25.70 -47.44 -10.60
CA CYS A 281 24.88 -47.58 -9.42
C CYS A 281 23.48 -47.00 -9.66
N HIS A 282 23.32 -45.67 -9.53
CA HIS A 282 22.02 -45.00 -9.66
C HIS A 282 21.82 -44.26 -11.00
N GLY A 283 22.79 -44.31 -11.91
CA GLY A 283 22.70 -43.68 -13.23
C GLY A 283 22.27 -44.63 -14.36
N ALA A 284 21.40 -45.60 -14.05
CA ALA A 284 20.81 -46.54 -15.02
C ALA A 284 19.43 -46.04 -15.47
#